data_AF-A0A512RJ03-F1
#
_entry.id   AF-A0A512RJ03-F1
#
_cell.length_a   1.000
_cell.length_b   1.000
_cell.length_c   1.000
_cell.angle_alpha   90.00
_cell.angle_beta   90.00
_cell.angle_gamma   90.00
#
_symmetry.space_group_name_H-M   'P 1'
#
loop_
_entity.id
_entity.type
_entity.pdbx_description
1 polymer ?
#
loop_
_entity_poly.entity_id
_entity_poly.type
_entity_poly.pdbx_seq_one_letter_code
_entity_poly.pdbx_strand_id
1 'polypeptide(L)'
;MRLMNLSNIPLDALRAFLLEKEYQFGFVHAGHELWTREDRLRPVMLRIGFEPVPEFVVSNILRNMEVGGEELEAFMKGKAVGCAVL
;
A
#
# COMPACT_ATOMS: atom_id res chain seq x y z
N MET A 1 18.64 8.26 3.19
CA MET A 1 17.34 7.55 3.16
C MET A 1 16.85 7.48 4.60
N ARG A 2 15.74 8.16 4.93
CA ARG A 2 15.20 8.14 6.29
C ARG A 2 14.63 6.73 6.54
N LEU A 3 15.04 6.10 7.64
CA LEU A 3 14.48 4.82 8.09
C LEU A 3 13.08 5.10 8.61
N MET A 4 12.12 5.16 7.69
CA MET A 4 10.73 5.17 8.06
C MET A 4 10.41 3.82 8.70
N ASN A 5 9.73 3.86 9.85
CA ASN A 5 9.28 2.65 10.47
C ASN A 5 8.10 2.11 9.65
N LEU A 6 8.37 1.16 8.76
CA LEU A 6 7.37 0.45 7.95
C LEU A 6 6.68 -0.68 8.74
N SER A 7 6.94 -0.80 10.05
CA SER A 7 6.16 -1.68 10.91
C SER A 7 4.76 -1.12 11.12
N ASN A 8 3.78 -2.02 11.23
CA ASN A 8 2.40 -1.69 11.58
C ASN A 8 1.60 -0.92 10.51
N ILE A 9 1.86 -1.17 9.22
CA ILE A 9 1.02 -0.63 8.13
C ILE A 9 -0.25 -1.48 8.00
N PRO A 10 -1.45 -0.91 8.23
CA PRO A 10 -2.69 -1.66 8.05
C PRO A 10 -2.91 -2.03 6.58
N LEU A 11 -3.53 -3.18 6.34
CA LEU A 11 -3.83 -3.64 4.98
C LEU A 11 -4.72 -2.62 4.25
N ASP A 12 -5.70 -2.04 4.95
CA ASP A 12 -6.60 -1.02 4.40
C ASP A 12 -5.89 0.30 4.06
N ALA A 13 -4.87 0.68 4.84
CA ALA A 13 -4.06 1.86 4.53
C ALA A 13 -3.29 1.64 3.22
N LEU A 14 -2.74 0.44 3.03
CA LEU A 14 -2.00 0.10 1.81
C LEU A 14 -2.92 0.00 0.59
N ARG A 15 -4.12 -0.59 0.74
CA ARG A 15 -5.15 -0.58 -0.32
C ARG A 15 -5.54 0.84 -0.71
N ALA A 16 -5.78 1.71 0.27
CA ALA A 16 -6.11 3.11 0.02
C ALA A 16 -4.96 3.87 -0.65
N PHE A 17 -3.72 3.58 -0.29
CA PHE A 17 -2.54 4.17 -0.94
C PHE A 17 -2.39 3.69 -2.38
N LEU A 18 -2.67 2.42 -2.68
CA LEU A 18 -2.68 1.91 -4.05
C LEU A 18 -3.71 2.64 -4.91
N LEU A 19 -4.92 2.86 -4.39
CA LEU A 19 -5.95 3.66 -5.07
C LEU A 19 -5.50 5.10 -5.34
N GLU A 20 -4.89 5.77 -4.35
CA GLU A 20 -4.31 7.11 -4.50
C GLU A 20 -3.22 7.15 -5.58
N LYS A 21 -2.47 6.07 -5.73
CA LYS A 21 -1.43 5.89 -6.76
C LYS A 21 -1.98 5.34 -8.07
N GLU A 22 -3.30 5.42 -8.29
CA GLU A 22 -3.99 5.02 -9.53
C GLU A 22 -3.89 3.51 -9.86
N TYR A 23 -3.52 2.69 -8.87
CA TYR A 23 -3.65 1.24 -9.02
C TYR A 23 -5.13 0.85 -8.86
N GLN A 24 -5.58 0.00 -9.75
CA GLN A 24 -6.92 -0.56 -9.76
C GLN A 24 -6.88 -1.97 -9.20
N PHE A 25 -7.88 -2.30 -8.37
CA PHE A 25 -8.11 -3.67 -7.95
C PHE A 25 -8.57 -4.51 -9.15
N GLY A 26 -7.92 -5.64 -9.38
CA GLY A 26 -8.29 -6.59 -10.42
C GLY A 26 -9.18 -7.72 -9.88
N PHE A 27 -8.58 -8.67 -9.17
CA PHE A 27 -9.27 -9.84 -8.63
C PHE A 27 -8.53 -10.44 -7.44
N VAL A 28 -9.18 -11.39 -6.77
CA VAL A 28 -8.55 -12.24 -5.75
C VAL A 28 -8.26 -13.62 -6.31
N HIS A 29 -7.04 -14.11 -6.14
CA HIS A 29 -6.65 -15.48 -6.46
C HIS A 29 -5.82 -16.09 -5.34
N ALA A 30 -6.24 -17.26 -4.84
CA ALA A 30 -5.56 -17.98 -3.75
C ALA A 30 -5.27 -17.12 -2.49
N GLY A 31 -6.18 -16.21 -2.14
CA GLY A 31 -6.01 -15.31 -0.99
C GLY A 31 -5.08 -14.12 -1.25
N HIS A 32 -4.73 -13.86 -2.52
CA HIS A 32 -3.98 -12.68 -2.94
C HIS A 32 -4.83 -11.76 -3.80
N GLU A 33 -4.85 -10.48 -3.47
CA GLU A 33 -5.37 -9.41 -4.31
C GLU A 33 -4.33 -9.02 -5.35
N LEU A 34 -4.77 -8.92 -6.60
CA LEU A 34 -4.00 -8.35 -7.70
C LEU A 34 -4.38 -6.88 -7.89
N TRP A 35 -3.38 -6.01 -7.90
CA TRP A 35 -3.52 -4.58 -8.15
C TRP A 35 -2.67 -4.17 -9.36
N THR A 36 -3.27 -3.49 -10.34
CA THR A 36 -2.63 -3.14 -11.61
C THR A 36 -2.74 -1.66 -11.92
N ARG A 37 -1.79 -1.11 -12.68
CA ARG A 37 -1.81 0.27 -13.19
C ARG A 37 -1.32 0.24 -14.64
N GLU A 38 -1.98 0.98 -15.53
CA GLU A 38 -1.81 0.86 -17.00
C GLU A 38 -0.36 1.13 -17.46
N ASP A 39 0.31 2.10 -16.84
CA ASP A 39 1.70 2.50 -17.15
C ASP A 39 2.76 1.67 -16.40
N ARG A 40 2.36 0.67 -15.59
CA ARG A 40 3.27 -0.19 -14.81
C ARG A 40 3.19 -1.64 -15.28
N LEU A 41 4.35 -2.20 -15.65
CA LEU A 41 4.46 -3.59 -16.12
C LEU A 41 4.24 -4.64 -15.02
N ARG A 42 4.48 -4.28 -13.74
CA ARG A 42 4.42 -5.21 -12.62
C ARG A 42 3.18 -4.93 -11.77
N PRO A 43 2.28 -5.91 -11.58
CA PRO A 43 1.20 -5.78 -10.62
C PRO A 43 1.75 -5.81 -9.19
N VAL A 44 1.00 -5.21 -8.27
CA VAL A 44 1.17 -5.35 -6.84
C VAL A 44 0.30 -6.51 -6.36
N MET A 45 0.88 -7.39 -5.55
CA MET A 45 0.19 -8.54 -4.95
C MET A 45 0.09 -8.35 -3.44
N LEU A 46 -1.14 -8.31 -2.92
CA LEU A 46 -1.40 -8.20 -1.49
C LEU A 46 -2.05 -9.47 -0.96
N ARG A 47 -1.55 -10.02 0.14
CA ARG A 47 -2.19 -11.18 0.78
C ARG A 47 -3.29 -10.73 1.72
N ILE A 48 -4.48 -11.30 1.58
CA ILE A 48 -5.61 -11.06 2.48
C ILE A 48 -5.30 -11.65 3.86
N GLY A 49 -5.61 -10.91 4.92
CA GLY A 49 -5.46 -11.36 6.31
C GLY A 49 -4.08 -11.13 6.92
N PHE A 50 -3.16 -10.47 6.21
CA PHE A 50 -1.92 -9.97 6.78
C PHE A 50 -2.16 -8.58 7.38
N GLU A 51 -2.48 -8.56 8.67
CA GLU A 51 -2.76 -7.35 9.44
C GLU A 51 -1.90 -7.34 10.72
N PRO A 52 -0.93 -6.42 10.86
CA PRO A 52 -0.48 -5.47 9.84
C PRO A 52 0.28 -6.15 8.70
N VAL A 53 0.42 -5.44 7.58
CA VAL A 53 1.22 -5.92 6.44
C VAL A 53 2.69 -5.99 6.86
N PRO A 54 3.39 -7.12 6.64
CA PRO A 54 4.80 -7.25 6.99
C PRO A 54 5.68 -6.21 6.27
N GLU A 55 6.64 -5.64 6.99
CA GLU A 55 7.53 -4.58 6.49
C GLU A 55 8.23 -4.92 5.17
N PHE A 56 8.69 -6.17 5.00
CA PHE A 56 9.34 -6.60 3.76
C PHE A 56 8.37 -6.60 2.57
N VAL A 57 7.07 -6.86 2.80
CA VAL A 57 6.03 -6.77 1.77
C VAL A 57 5.81 -5.32 1.38
N VAL A 58 5.65 -4.43 2.36
CA VAL A 58 5.51 -2.99 2.13
C VAL A 58 6.72 -2.46 1.35
N SER A 59 7.94 -2.80 1.78
CA SER A 59 9.19 -2.39 1.12
C SER A 59 9.27 -2.85 -0.33
N ASN A 60 8.87 -4.09 -0.63
CA ASN A 60 8.87 -4.61 -1.99
C ASN A 60 7.84 -3.89 -2.88
N ILE A 61 6.67 -3.56 -2.33
CA ILE A 61 5.63 -2.85 -3.05
C ILE A 61 6.09 -1.43 -3.40
N LEU A 62 6.60 -0.70 -2.41
CA LEU A 62 7.11 0.66 -2.63
C LEU A 62 8.24 0.69 -3.66
N ARG A 63 9.16 -0.29 -3.60
CA ARG A 63 10.22 -0.46 -4.61
C ARG A 63 9.66 -0.71 -6.00
N ASN A 64 8.66 -1.58 -6.15
CA ASN A 64 8.04 -1.89 -7.44
C ASN A 64 7.27 -0.69 -8.02
N MET A 65 6.72 0.15 -7.14
CA MET A 65 6.04 1.39 -7.49
C MET A 65 7.01 2.56 -7.73
N GLU A 66 8.30 2.39 -7.42
CA GLU A 66 9.34 3.43 -7.43
C GLU A 66 8.98 4.65 -6.57
N VAL A 67 8.33 4.42 -5.43
CA VAL A 67 7.93 5.46 -4.47
C VAL A 67 8.70 5.31 -3.16
N GLY A 68 8.92 6.42 -2.47
CA GLY A 68 9.56 6.44 -1.16
C GLY A 68 8.61 6.03 -0.05
N GLY A 69 9.14 5.51 1.06
CA GLY A 69 8.35 5.25 2.27
C GLY A 69 7.69 6.54 2.79
N GLU A 70 8.39 7.67 2.66
CA GLU A 70 7.93 9.00 3.05
C GLU A 70 6.62 9.43 2.40
N GLU A 71 6.34 8.95 1.18
CA GLU A 71 5.07 9.23 0.51
C GLU A 71 3.93 8.47 1.17
N LEU A 72 4.16 7.21 1.55
CA LEU A 72 3.18 6.40 2.27
C LEU A 72 2.91 7.00 3.67
N GLU A 73 3.94 7.40 4.40
CA GLU A 73 3.74 8.07 5.70
C GLU A 73 3.03 9.41 5.55
N ALA A 74 3.39 10.22 4.56
CA ALA A 74 2.68 11.47 4.28
C ALA A 74 1.20 11.22 3.98
N PHE A 75 0.89 10.20 3.17
CA PHE A 75 -0.48 9.78 2.89
C PHE A 75 -1.24 9.36 4.16
N MET A 76 -0.62 8.52 5.00
CA MET A 76 -1.23 8.06 6.25
C MET A 76 -1.45 9.20 7.25
N LYS A 77 -0.50 10.12 7.37
CA LYS A 77 -0.65 11.33 8.20
C LYS A 77 -1.73 12.28 7.66
N GLY A 78 -1.84 12.42 6.34
CA GLY A 78 -2.88 13.20 5.69
C GLY A 78 -4.29 12.66 5.96
N LYS A 79 -4.46 11.34 5.99
CA LYS A 79 -5.73 10.70 6.38
C LYS A 79 -6.04 10.78 7.88
N ALA A 80 -5.05 10.80 8.76
CA ALA A 80 -5.27 10.97 10.20
C ALA A 80 -5.94 12.31 10.56
N VAL A 81 -5.82 13.32 9.69
CA VAL A 81 -6.50 14.63 9.84
C VAL A 81 -7.94 14.59 9.26
N GLY A 82 -8.28 13.58 8.44
CA GLY A 82 -9.61 13.41 7.83
C GLY A 82 -10.49 12.34 8.49
N CYS A 83 -9.97 11.53 9.41
CA CYS A 83 -10.72 10.47 10.10
C CYS A 83 -11.18 10.92 11.49
N ALA A 84 -11.94 12.02 11.52
CA ALA A 84 -12.71 12.47 12.68
C ALA A 84 -14.14 12.84 12.26
N VAL A 85 -14.77 12.03 11.40
CA VAL A 85 -16.17 12.15 10.93
C VAL A 85 -16.50 10.76 10.35
N LEU A 86 -17.39 9.88 10.81
CA LEU A 86 -18.46 9.81 11.82
C LEU A 86 -18.49 8.39 12.38
#